data_AF-A0A1Q7XV30-F1
#
_entry.id   AF-A0A1Q7XV30-F1
#
_cell.length_a   1.000
_cell.length_b   1.000
_cell.length_c   1.000
_cell.angle_alpha   90.00
_cell.angle_beta   90.00
_cell.angle_gamma   90.00
#
_symmetry.space_group_name_H-M   'P 1'
#
loop_
_entity.id
_entity.type
_entity.pdbx_description
1 polymer ?
#
loop_
_entity_poly.entity_id
_entity_poly.type
_entity_poly.pdbx_seq_one_letter_code
_entity_poly.pdbx_strand_id
1 'polypeptide(L)'
;MSELAREMMAKIEGGIRLESAQEMTDEYRETLLHLLTMQADSELAGGYGYVPWITKAPTVEEKHVVAQIVKDELRHAAVMYGLLADLGFDVERHVRRHDEIFTMRIGPDADIGTARITSDKRVNIFYYPIETWADFVFFNFCMDRGLWRVNHPHDLPSAARPRVPPDRPCRLARAGPLNSPSPPSGGSQR
;
A
#
# COMPACT_ATOMS: atom_id res chain seq x y z
N MET A 1 20.72 10.66 21.86
CA MET A 1 20.06 11.25 20.68
C MET A 1 20.95 12.35 20.11
N SER A 2 21.08 12.45 18.78
CA SER A 2 21.84 13.54 18.14
C SER A 2 21.19 14.91 18.40
N GLU A 3 21.94 16.00 18.20
CA GLU A 3 21.41 17.37 18.28
C GLU A 3 20.27 17.56 17.27
N LEU A 4 20.51 17.17 16.02
CA LEU A 4 19.52 17.18 14.95
C LEU A 4 18.21 16.46 15.33
N ALA A 5 18.31 15.28 15.97
CA ALA A 5 17.13 14.55 16.41
C ALA A 5 16.32 15.31 17.47
N ARG A 6 16.99 16.03 18.38
CA ARG A 6 16.31 16.87 19.38
C ARG A 6 15.63 18.08 18.74
N GLU A 7 16.30 18.76 17.82
CA GLU A 7 15.74 19.91 17.10
C GLU A 7 14.54 19.50 16.22
N MET A 8 14.66 18.40 15.49
CA MET A 8 13.58 17.83 14.67
C MET A 8 12.36 17.48 15.53
N MET A 9 12.55 16.77 16.64
CA MET A 9 11.45 16.38 17.53
C MET A 9 10.79 17.60 18.19
N ALA A 10 11.57 18.60 18.60
CA ALA A 10 11.01 19.83 19.16
C ALA A 10 10.11 20.58 18.15
N LYS A 11 10.48 20.61 16.86
CA LYS A 11 9.62 21.15 15.79
C LYS A 11 8.33 20.34 15.65
N ILE A 12 8.43 19.02 15.57
CA ILE A 12 7.27 18.13 15.43
C ILE A 12 6.30 18.30 16.60
N GLU A 13 6.80 18.28 17.83
CA GLU A 13 6.00 18.46 19.05
C GLU A 13 5.38 19.85 19.14
N GLY A 14 6.06 20.88 18.61
CA GLY A 14 5.55 22.24 18.47
C GLY A 14 4.54 22.42 17.33
N GLY A 15 4.23 21.38 16.54
CA GLY A 15 3.35 21.46 15.37
C GLY A 15 3.97 22.22 14.18
N ILE A 16 5.29 22.42 14.19
CA ILE A 16 6.05 23.08 13.12
C ILE A 16 6.42 22.03 12.08
N ARG A 17 6.18 22.32 10.81
CA ARG A 17 6.53 21.43 9.69
C ARG A 17 8.04 21.41 9.45
N LEU A 18 8.54 20.26 9.00
CA LEU A 18 9.88 20.12 8.45
C LEU A 18 9.80 20.52 6.97
N GLU A 19 10.61 21.48 6.54
CA GLU A 19 10.53 22.09 5.20
C GLU A 19 11.72 21.65 4.32
N SER A 20 12.78 21.08 4.89
CA SER A 20 13.94 20.60 4.15
C SER A 20 14.52 19.29 4.66
N ALA A 21 15.23 18.57 3.78
CA ALA A 21 15.90 17.31 4.11
C ALA A 21 16.99 17.46 5.19
N GLN A 22 17.57 18.65 5.35
CA GLN A 22 18.60 18.94 6.36
C GLN A 22 18.02 19.01 7.78
N GLU A 23 16.71 19.19 7.91
CA GLU A 23 16.01 19.19 9.20
C GLU A 23 15.64 17.79 9.68
N MET A 24 15.87 16.77 8.84
CA MET A 24 15.46 15.39 9.08
C MET A 24 16.65 14.54 9.53
N THR A 25 16.44 13.65 10.49
CA THR A 25 17.40 12.57 10.73
C THR A 25 17.41 11.60 9.54
N ASP A 26 18.53 10.88 9.37
CA ASP A 26 18.63 9.87 8.30
C ASP A 26 17.52 8.83 8.39
N GLU A 27 17.23 8.33 9.60
CA GLU A 27 16.14 7.37 9.85
C GLU A 27 14.76 7.92 9.47
N TYR A 28 14.49 9.20 9.80
CA TYR A 28 13.24 9.85 9.42
C TYR A 28 13.12 9.97 7.90
N ARG A 29 14.20 10.42 7.26
CA ARG A 29 14.26 10.59 5.80
C ARG A 29 14.10 9.26 5.07
N GLU A 30 14.77 8.20 5.51
CA GLU A 30 14.62 6.85 4.95
C GLU A 30 13.19 6.34 5.07
N THR A 31 12.56 6.54 6.23
CA THR A 31 11.17 6.14 6.47
C THR A 31 10.20 6.94 5.59
N LEU A 32 10.41 8.25 5.46
CA LEU A 32 9.61 9.12 4.59
C LEU A 32 9.75 8.73 3.12
N LEU A 33 10.97 8.50 2.63
CA LEU A 33 11.23 8.02 1.28
C LEU A 33 10.52 6.68 1.03
N HIS A 34 10.57 5.76 2.00
CA HIS A 34 9.88 4.48 1.89
C HIS A 34 8.36 4.66 1.76
N LEU A 35 7.75 5.47 2.62
CA LEU A 35 6.31 5.71 2.62
C LEU A 35 5.84 6.42 1.34
N LEU A 36 6.55 7.46 0.90
CA LEU A 36 6.23 8.18 -0.33
C LEU A 36 6.38 7.27 -1.56
N THR A 37 7.41 6.41 -1.60
CA THR A 37 7.58 5.45 -2.70
C THR A 37 6.44 4.43 -2.72
N MET A 38 6.04 3.93 -1.55
CA MET A 38 4.88 3.03 -1.44
C MET A 38 3.61 3.68 -1.98
N GLN A 39 3.36 4.94 -1.63
CA GLN A 39 2.20 5.68 -2.11
C GLN A 39 2.29 5.91 -3.62
N ALA A 40 3.40 6.47 -4.11
CA ALA A 40 3.59 6.80 -5.53
C ALA A 40 3.42 5.58 -6.44
N ASP A 41 4.06 4.45 -6.09
CA ASP A 41 3.97 3.20 -6.84
C ASP A 41 2.54 2.63 -6.82
N SER A 42 1.80 2.84 -5.72
CA SER A 42 0.43 2.40 -5.56
C SER A 42 -0.54 3.21 -6.43
N GLU A 43 -0.43 4.55 -6.43
CA GLU A 43 -1.26 5.42 -7.26
C GLU A 43 -1.02 5.13 -8.75
N LEU A 44 0.24 4.95 -9.15
CA LEU A 44 0.58 4.64 -10.55
C LEU A 44 0.03 3.27 -10.97
N ALA A 45 0.23 2.23 -10.15
CA ALA A 45 -0.27 0.89 -10.43
C ALA A 45 -1.81 0.81 -10.42
N GLY A 46 -2.47 1.57 -9.54
CA GLY A 46 -3.91 1.75 -9.51
C GLY A 46 -4.43 2.39 -10.78
N GLY A 47 -3.86 3.54 -11.16
CA GLY A 47 -4.16 4.23 -12.42
C GLY A 47 -4.07 3.30 -13.64
N TYR A 48 -2.98 2.52 -13.76
CA TYR A 48 -2.81 1.52 -14.83
C TYR A 48 -3.91 0.45 -14.83
N GLY A 49 -4.29 -0.04 -13.64
CA GLY A 49 -5.37 -1.01 -13.49
C GLY A 49 -6.75 -0.49 -13.89
N TYR A 50 -6.96 0.82 -13.81
CA TYR A 50 -8.24 1.46 -14.11
C TYR A 50 -8.38 1.86 -15.58
N VAL A 51 -7.30 2.00 -16.35
CA VAL A 51 -7.35 2.39 -17.78
C VAL A 51 -8.34 1.54 -18.61
N PRO A 52 -8.37 0.19 -18.51
CA PRO A 52 -9.30 -0.63 -19.28
C PRO A 52 -10.78 -0.34 -18.97
N TRP A 53 -11.08 0.19 -17.77
CA TRP A 53 -12.44 0.50 -17.34
C TRP A 53 -13.03 1.74 -18.01
N ILE A 54 -12.19 2.61 -18.58
CA ILE A 54 -12.64 3.76 -19.39
C ILE A 54 -13.54 3.30 -20.54
N THR A 55 -13.20 2.17 -21.18
CA THR A 55 -14.00 1.64 -22.30
C THR A 55 -15.09 0.67 -21.85
N LYS A 56 -14.88 -0.04 -20.73
CA LYS A 56 -15.78 -1.09 -20.21
C LYS A 56 -16.94 -0.56 -19.38
N ALA A 57 -16.88 0.67 -18.86
CA ALA A 57 -17.96 1.21 -18.03
C ALA A 57 -19.30 1.26 -18.81
N PRO A 58 -20.46 1.05 -18.14
CA PRO A 58 -21.74 0.83 -18.81
C PRO A 58 -22.26 2.05 -19.59
N THR A 59 -22.17 3.24 -18.99
CA THR A 59 -22.74 4.49 -19.53
C THR A 59 -21.66 5.52 -19.88
N VAL A 60 -21.99 6.52 -20.71
CA VAL A 60 -21.04 7.59 -21.08
C VAL A 60 -20.62 8.39 -19.84
N GLU A 61 -21.55 8.61 -18.92
CA GLU A 61 -21.33 9.27 -17.65
C GLU A 61 -20.32 8.50 -16.80
N GLU A 62 -20.48 7.18 -16.65
CA GLU A 62 -19.53 6.35 -15.91
C GLU A 62 -18.16 6.30 -16.61
N LYS A 63 -18.11 6.24 -17.94
CA LYS A 63 -16.84 6.31 -18.69
C LYS A 63 -16.10 7.63 -18.43
N HIS A 64 -16.84 8.74 -18.38
CA HIS A 64 -16.28 10.05 -18.04
C HIS A 64 -15.71 10.06 -16.61
N VAL A 65 -16.45 9.51 -15.64
CA VAL A 65 -16.00 9.40 -14.25
C VAL A 65 -14.74 8.54 -14.15
N VAL A 66 -14.70 7.36 -14.78
CA VAL A 66 -13.50 6.50 -14.76
C VAL A 66 -12.29 7.20 -15.37
N ALA A 67 -12.47 7.95 -16.47
CA ALA A 67 -11.39 8.73 -17.06
C ALA A 67 -10.86 9.81 -16.09
N GLN A 68 -11.72 10.44 -15.29
CA GLN A 68 -11.30 11.38 -14.25
C GLN A 68 -10.54 10.68 -13.13
N ILE A 69 -11.00 9.52 -12.66
CA ILE A 69 -10.31 8.72 -11.64
C ILE A 69 -8.88 8.40 -12.12
N VAL A 70 -8.74 7.82 -13.32
CA VAL A 70 -7.42 7.51 -13.90
C VAL A 70 -6.52 8.75 -13.93
N LYS A 71 -7.03 9.88 -14.42
CA LYS A 71 -6.28 11.14 -14.48
C LYS A 71 -5.83 11.60 -13.09
N ASP A 72 -6.70 11.50 -12.09
CA ASP A 72 -6.39 11.93 -10.73
C ASP A 72 -5.34 11.03 -10.08
N GLU A 73 -5.37 9.70 -10.28
CA GLU A 73 -4.33 8.79 -9.75
C GLU A 73 -2.96 9.03 -10.38
N LEU A 74 -2.90 9.24 -11.70
CA LEU A 74 -1.64 9.58 -12.37
C LEU A 74 -1.11 10.93 -11.87
N ARG A 75 -1.99 11.90 -11.58
CA ARG A 75 -1.61 13.17 -10.96
C ARG A 75 -1.09 12.96 -9.54
N HIS A 76 -1.74 12.13 -8.72
CA HIS A 76 -1.28 11.83 -7.36
C HIS A 76 0.11 11.19 -7.38
N ALA A 77 0.33 10.21 -8.25
CA ALA A 77 1.64 9.61 -8.46
C ALA A 77 2.69 10.66 -8.86
N ALA A 78 2.37 11.54 -9.81
CA ALA A 78 3.28 12.60 -10.25
C ALA A 78 3.66 13.57 -9.12
N VAL A 79 2.71 13.95 -8.26
CA VAL A 79 2.99 14.80 -7.09
C VAL A 79 3.91 14.08 -6.10
N MET A 80 3.62 12.82 -5.75
CA MET A 80 4.44 12.05 -4.81
C MET A 80 5.84 11.79 -5.34
N TYR A 81 5.99 11.48 -6.63
CA TYR A 81 7.29 11.37 -7.27
C TYR A 81 8.04 12.71 -7.31
N GLY A 82 7.34 13.85 -7.46
CA GLY A 82 7.94 15.18 -7.32
C GLY A 82 8.57 15.38 -5.93
N LEU A 83 7.83 15.04 -4.87
CA LEU A 83 8.34 15.11 -3.49
C LEU A 83 9.55 14.18 -3.27
N LEU A 84 9.53 12.99 -3.87
CA LEU A 84 10.67 12.06 -3.84
C LEU A 84 11.90 12.64 -4.54
N ALA A 85 11.70 13.29 -5.70
CA ALA A 85 12.79 13.92 -6.44
C ALA A 85 13.43 15.06 -5.64
N ASP A 86 12.63 15.86 -4.94
CA ASP A 86 13.13 16.92 -4.03
C ASP A 86 13.98 16.35 -2.88
N LEU A 87 13.71 15.10 -2.49
CA LEU A 87 14.50 14.34 -1.52
C LEU A 87 15.66 13.55 -2.16
N GLY A 88 15.97 13.78 -3.43
CA GLY A 88 17.12 13.18 -4.14
C GLY A 88 16.88 11.78 -4.70
N PHE A 89 15.63 11.33 -4.81
CA PHE A 89 15.28 10.05 -5.41
C PHE A 89 15.32 10.11 -6.95
N ASP A 90 15.93 9.12 -7.59
CA ASP A 90 15.96 8.99 -9.06
C ASP A 90 14.64 8.38 -9.58
N VAL A 91 13.63 9.24 -9.74
CA VAL A 91 12.28 8.88 -10.17
C VAL A 91 12.27 8.20 -11.53
N GLU A 92 12.93 8.80 -12.53
CA GLU A 92 12.87 8.29 -13.90
C GLU A 92 13.43 6.87 -13.99
N ARG A 93 14.57 6.62 -13.34
CA ARG A 93 15.16 5.29 -13.28
C ARG A 93 14.24 4.31 -12.55
N HIS A 94 13.61 4.73 -11.46
CA HIS A 94 12.71 3.87 -10.69
C HIS A 94 11.49 3.48 -11.51
N VAL A 95 10.79 4.45 -12.10
CA VAL A 95 9.58 4.21 -12.91
C VAL A 95 9.95 3.33 -14.11
N ARG A 96 11.01 3.67 -14.87
CA ARG A 96 11.44 2.89 -16.03
C ARG A 96 11.75 1.43 -15.68
N ARG A 97 12.33 1.18 -14.50
CA ARG A 97 12.65 -0.19 -14.04
C ARG A 97 11.39 -1.00 -13.71
N HIS A 98 10.33 -0.36 -13.24
CA HIS A 98 9.15 -1.02 -12.70
C HIS A 98 7.90 -0.89 -13.57
N ASP A 99 7.96 -0.19 -14.70
CA ASP A 99 6.79 0.13 -15.52
C ASP A 99 5.96 -1.11 -15.92
N GLU A 100 6.62 -2.13 -16.46
CA GLU A 100 5.97 -3.41 -16.80
C GLU A 100 5.39 -4.09 -15.55
N ILE A 101 6.11 -4.02 -14.43
CA ILE A 101 5.71 -4.65 -13.16
C ILE A 101 4.44 -3.99 -12.62
N PHE A 102 4.27 -2.67 -12.75
CA PHE A 102 3.06 -1.96 -12.29
C PHE A 102 1.77 -2.46 -12.98
N THR A 103 1.88 -3.02 -14.18
CA THR A 103 0.75 -3.64 -14.90
C THR A 103 0.48 -5.08 -14.47
N MET A 104 1.44 -5.75 -13.82
CA MET A 104 1.31 -7.15 -13.40
C MET A 104 0.13 -7.35 -12.44
N ARG A 105 -0.63 -8.42 -12.66
CA ARG A 105 -1.71 -8.91 -11.80
C ARG A 105 -1.52 -10.40 -11.51
N ILE A 106 -1.93 -10.85 -10.33
CA ILE A 106 -1.92 -12.26 -9.93
C ILE A 106 -3.25 -12.94 -10.29
N GLY A 107 -3.30 -14.27 -10.17
CA GLY A 107 -4.55 -15.01 -10.34
C GLY A 107 -5.60 -14.65 -9.27
N PRO A 108 -6.89 -14.70 -9.60
CA PRO A 108 -7.96 -14.26 -8.70
C PRO A 108 -8.02 -15.05 -7.37
N ASP A 109 -7.65 -16.33 -7.40
CA ASP A 109 -7.65 -17.21 -6.21
C ASP A 109 -6.33 -17.19 -5.42
N ALA A 110 -5.38 -16.31 -5.78
CA ALA A 110 -4.08 -16.26 -5.11
C ALA A 110 -4.18 -15.57 -3.73
N ASP A 111 -3.70 -16.23 -2.68
CA ASP A 111 -3.53 -15.63 -1.35
C ASP A 111 -2.05 -15.34 -1.09
N ILE A 112 -1.65 -14.09 -1.31
CA ILE A 112 -0.27 -13.64 -1.06
C ILE A 112 -0.10 -13.06 0.36
N GLY A 113 -1.18 -12.95 1.15
CA GLY A 113 -1.16 -12.32 2.47
C GLY A 113 -0.38 -11.01 2.51
N THR A 114 0.60 -10.93 3.41
CA THR A 114 1.49 -9.77 3.58
C THR A 114 2.82 -9.91 2.83
N ALA A 115 2.99 -10.95 2.02
CA ALA A 115 4.23 -11.17 1.28
C ALA A 115 4.44 -10.09 0.21
N ARG A 116 5.70 -9.71 0.00
CA ARG A 116 6.11 -8.86 -1.12
C ARG A 116 6.56 -9.75 -2.27
N ILE A 117 5.84 -9.68 -3.39
CA ILE A 117 6.02 -10.60 -4.52
C ILE A 117 6.81 -9.99 -5.69
N THR A 118 7.04 -8.68 -5.67
CA THR A 118 7.86 -7.95 -6.67
C THR A 118 8.78 -6.94 -5.99
N SER A 119 9.66 -6.31 -6.77
CA SER A 119 10.61 -5.30 -6.29
C SER A 119 10.00 -3.92 -6.10
N ASP A 120 8.87 -3.63 -6.75
CA ASP A 120 8.14 -2.37 -6.61
C ASP A 120 7.49 -2.23 -5.22
N LYS A 121 7.07 -1.02 -4.87
CA LYS A 121 6.62 -0.68 -3.52
C LYS A 121 5.10 -0.55 -3.40
N ARG A 122 4.29 -0.91 -4.40
CA ARG A 122 2.83 -0.76 -4.27
C ARG A 122 2.23 -1.67 -3.20
N VAL A 123 1.09 -1.30 -2.63
CA VAL A 123 0.36 -2.16 -1.69
C VAL A 123 -0.27 -3.37 -2.39
N ASN A 124 -0.39 -4.49 -1.65
CA ASN A 124 -0.71 -5.80 -2.23
C ASN A 124 -2.06 -5.87 -2.96
N ILE A 125 -3.01 -5.00 -2.61
CA ILE A 125 -4.34 -5.01 -3.23
C ILE A 125 -4.29 -4.73 -4.74
N PHE A 126 -3.28 -4.01 -5.22
CA PHE A 126 -3.12 -3.68 -6.64
C PHE A 126 -2.56 -4.83 -7.50
N TYR A 127 -2.19 -5.97 -6.89
CA TYR A 127 -1.90 -7.19 -7.66
C TYR A 127 -3.19 -7.92 -8.06
N TYR A 128 -4.29 -7.74 -7.33
CA TYR A 128 -5.53 -8.47 -7.60
C TYR A 128 -6.24 -7.91 -8.84
N PRO A 129 -6.76 -8.77 -9.73
CA PRO A 129 -7.46 -8.31 -10.91
C PRO A 129 -8.84 -7.71 -10.56
N ILE A 130 -9.27 -6.73 -11.36
CA ILE A 130 -10.62 -6.19 -11.34
C ILE A 130 -11.32 -6.69 -12.60
N GLU A 131 -12.20 -7.68 -12.45
CA GLU A 131 -12.75 -8.43 -13.59
C GLU A 131 -14.14 -7.94 -14.00
N THR A 132 -14.94 -7.49 -13.03
CA THR A 132 -16.32 -7.03 -13.24
C THR A 132 -16.52 -5.56 -12.86
N TRP A 133 -17.60 -4.96 -13.40
CA TRP A 133 -17.94 -3.56 -13.07
C TRP A 133 -18.25 -3.42 -11.57
N ALA A 134 -18.87 -4.44 -10.98
CA ALA A 134 -19.13 -4.49 -9.55
C ALA A 134 -17.81 -4.50 -8.75
N ASP A 135 -16.79 -5.23 -9.21
CA ASP A 135 -15.47 -5.22 -8.59
C ASP A 135 -14.86 -3.84 -8.64
N PHE A 136 -14.93 -3.15 -9.78
CA PHE A 136 -14.38 -1.80 -9.93
C PHE A 136 -15.05 -0.81 -8.96
N VAL A 137 -16.38 -0.82 -8.89
CA VAL A 137 -17.15 0.05 -7.98
C VAL A 137 -16.83 -0.29 -6.52
N PHE A 138 -16.82 -1.56 -6.17
CA PHE A 138 -16.55 -2.01 -4.80
C PHE A 138 -15.11 -1.72 -4.37
N PHE A 139 -14.15 -1.88 -5.27
CA PHE A 139 -12.74 -1.58 -5.05
C PHE A 139 -12.56 -0.10 -4.70
N ASN A 140 -13.02 0.81 -5.57
CA ASN A 140 -12.90 2.26 -5.37
C ASN A 140 -13.61 2.68 -4.08
N PHE A 141 -14.82 2.17 -3.85
CA PHE A 141 -15.56 2.43 -2.61
C PHE A 141 -14.78 2.00 -1.35
N CYS A 142 -14.21 0.79 -1.36
CA CYS A 142 -13.48 0.25 -0.22
C CYS A 142 -12.13 0.94 -0.01
N MET A 143 -11.42 1.29 -1.07
CA MET A 143 -10.16 2.01 -1.00
C MET A 143 -10.37 3.41 -0.44
N ASP A 144 -11.34 4.16 -0.96
CA ASP A 144 -11.62 5.52 -0.50
C ASP A 144 -12.13 5.54 0.95
N ARG A 145 -13.07 4.64 1.30
CA ARG A 145 -13.55 4.55 2.69
C ARG A 145 -12.53 3.94 3.64
N GLY A 146 -11.69 3.03 3.18
CA GLY A 146 -10.63 2.39 3.95
C GLY A 146 -9.56 3.42 4.32
N LEU A 147 -9.07 4.16 3.32
CA LEU A 147 -8.12 5.25 3.49
C LEU A 147 -8.69 6.38 4.35
N TRP A 148 -9.96 6.77 4.15
CA TRP A 148 -10.58 7.79 4.98
C TRP A 148 -10.58 7.40 6.46
N ARG A 149 -10.91 6.14 6.79
CA ARG A 149 -10.96 5.65 8.17
C ARG A 149 -9.58 5.58 8.84
N VAL A 150 -8.52 5.31 8.08
CA VAL A 150 -7.14 5.31 8.60
C VAL A 150 -6.68 6.73 8.90
N ASN A 151 -7.03 7.70 8.05
CA ASN A 151 -6.57 9.08 8.18
C ASN A 151 -7.46 9.97 9.08
N HIS A 152 -8.68 9.53 9.39
CA HIS A 152 -9.65 10.25 10.25
C HIS A 152 -10.22 9.35 11.37
N PRO A 153 -9.38 8.78 12.25
CA PRO A 153 -9.84 7.86 13.29
C PRO A 153 -10.75 8.53 14.34
N HIS A 154 -10.69 9.87 14.46
CA HIS A 154 -11.45 10.65 15.43
C HIS A 154 -12.87 10.98 15.00
N ASP A 155 -13.17 10.91 13.69
CA ASP A 155 -14.49 11.22 13.14
C ASP A 155 -15.45 10.01 13.18
N LEU A 156 -14.99 8.89 13.74
CA LEU A 156 -15.82 7.72 13.97
C LEU A 156 -16.71 7.89 15.21
N PRO A 157 -18.00 7.48 15.14
CA PRO A 157 -18.81 7.27 16.32
C PRO A 157 -18.07 6.35 17.29
N SER A 158 -18.18 6.60 18.59
CA SER A 158 -17.47 5.85 19.65
C SER A 158 -17.52 4.32 19.48
N ALA A 159 -18.63 3.79 18.93
CA ALA A 159 -18.84 2.36 18.67
C ALA A 159 -18.02 1.77 17.51
N ALA A 160 -17.50 2.58 16.58
CA ALA A 160 -16.77 2.14 15.39
C ALA A 160 -15.25 2.35 15.49
N ARG A 161 -14.76 2.97 16.57
CA ARG A 161 -13.33 3.14 16.81
C ARG A 161 -12.70 1.79 17.11
N PRO A 162 -11.61 1.40 16.43
CA PRO A 162 -10.87 0.20 16.80
C PRO A 162 -10.38 0.35 18.25
N ARG A 163 -10.86 -0.54 19.13
CA ARG A 163 -10.35 -0.60 20.51
C ARG A 163 -8.96 -1.22 20.44
N VAL A 164 -7.92 -0.39 20.51
CA VAL A 164 -6.58 -0.88 20.84
C VAL A 164 -6.69 -1.45 22.26
N PRO A 165 -6.51 -2.77 22.45
CA PRO A 165 -6.50 -3.33 23.80
C PRO A 165 -5.29 -2.74 24.52
N PRO A 166 -5.43 -2.23 25.76
CA PRO A 166 -4.28 -1.79 26.53
C PRO A 166 -3.37 -3.00 26.74
N ASP A 167 -2.14 -2.89 26.24
CA ASP A 167 -0.97 -3.71 26.54
C ASP A 167 -1.26 -5.16 26.92
N ARG A 168 -1.60 -5.98 25.91
CA ARG A 168 -1.29 -7.41 26.00
C ARG A 168 0.04 -7.66 25.30
N PRO A 169 1.08 -8.13 26.00
CA PRO A 169 2.28 -8.59 25.32
C PRO A 169 1.89 -9.69 24.33
N CYS A 170 2.36 -9.55 23.10
CA CYS A 170 2.17 -10.51 22.01
C CYS A 170 2.54 -11.91 22.49
N ARG A 171 1.56 -12.75 22.83
CA ARG A 171 1.78 -14.19 22.92
C ARG A 171 1.85 -14.72 21.51
N LEU A 172 3.05 -14.71 20.94
CA LEU A 172 3.44 -15.69 19.93
C LEU A 172 3.01 -17.05 20.47
N ALA A 173 2.00 -17.64 19.84
CA ALA A 173 1.64 -19.02 20.05
C ALA A 173 2.91 -19.85 19.83
N ARG A 174 3.40 -20.48 20.90
CA ARG A 174 4.40 -21.53 20.80
C ARG A 174 3.78 -22.61 19.93
N ALA A 175 4.19 -22.69 18.67
CA ALA A 175 3.97 -23.87 17.86
C ALA A 175 4.63 -25.04 18.59
N GLY A 176 3.79 -25.94 19.13
CA GLY A 176 4.26 -27.25 19.58
C GLY A 176 4.83 -28.03 18.37
N PRO A 177 5.76 -28.97 18.59
CA PRO A 177 6.35 -29.72 17.49
C PRO A 177 5.26 -30.50 16.75
N LEU A 178 5.21 -30.29 15.42
CA LEU A 178 4.37 -31.04 14.51
C LEU A 178 4.79 -32.52 14.57
N ASN A 179 3.89 -33.38 15.05
CA ASN A 179 4.03 -34.82 14.91
C ASN A 179 3.94 -35.18 13.41
N SER A 180 5.05 -35.59 12.82
CA SER A 180 5.10 -36.20 11.50
C SER A 180 4.38 -37.55 11.52
N PRO A 181 3.44 -37.85 10.60
CA PRO A 181 2.89 -39.19 10.49
C PRO A 181 3.93 -40.13 9.86
N SER A 182 4.20 -41.25 10.54
CA SER A 182 5.08 -42.33 10.04
C SER A 182 4.50 -42.99 8.77
N PRO A 183 5.34 -43.42 7.82
CA PRO A 183 4.89 -44.12 6.62
C PRO A 183 4.37 -45.53 6.93
N PRO A 184 3.40 -46.06 6.16
CA PRO A 184 2.88 -47.40 6.39
C PRO A 184 3.95 -48.45 6.04
N SER A 185 4.23 -49.32 7.00
CA SER A 185 5.06 -50.51 6.84
C SER A 185 4.40 -51.48 5.86
N GLY A 186 5.04 -51.70 4.72
CA GLY A 186 4.71 -52.78 3.78
C GLY A 186 4.91 -54.14 4.44
N GLY A 187 3.80 -54.83 4.71
CA GLY A 187 3.76 -56.23 5.12
C GLY A 187 3.33 -57.11 3.96
N SER A 188 4.31 -57.74 3.32
CA SER A 188 4.10 -58.94 2.51
C SER A 188 3.69 -60.10 3.43
N GLN A 189 2.61 -60.82 3.10
CA GLN A 189 2.64 -62.28 2.92
C GLN A 189 1.25 -62.89 2.64
N ARG A 190 1.24 -63.72 1.59
CA ARG A 190 0.43 -64.92 1.31
C ARG A 190 -0.99 -64.76 0.80
#